data_AF-A0A839SIF2-F1
#
_entry.id   AF-A0A839SIF2-F1
#
_cell.length_a   1.000
_cell.length_b   1.000
_cell.length_c   1.000
_cell.angle_alpha   90.00
_cell.angle_beta   90.00
_cell.angle_gamma   90.00
#
_symmetry.space_group_name_H-M   'P 1'
#
loop_
_entity.id
_entity.type
_entity.pdbx_description
1 polymer ?
#
loop_
_entity_poly.entity_id
_entity_poly.type
_entity_poly.pdbx_seq_one_letter_code
_entity_poly.pdbx_strand_id
1 'polypeptide(L)' 'MPEVVITYKKPETLKILKSLAKYLDFKMSSDKNKKQSSLDDILIPGDKTLNISELENIFTGSGIDAKKLREEAWKRTK' A
#
# COMPACT_ATOMS: atom_id res chain seq x y z
N MET A 1 -5.46 17.39 17.69
CA MET A 1 -6.91 17.08 17.64
C MET A 1 -7.06 15.64 18.11
N PRO A 2 -7.93 15.32 19.07
CA PRO A 2 -8.11 13.94 19.52
C PRO A 2 -8.72 13.10 18.40
N GLU A 3 -8.10 11.96 18.10
CA GLU A 3 -8.54 11.02 17.08
C GLU A 3 -9.00 9.71 17.74
N VAL A 4 -10.09 9.14 17.25
CA VAL A 4 -10.67 7.90 17.77
C VAL A 4 -10.94 6.95 16.61
N VAL A 5 -10.43 5.72 16.72
CA VAL A 5 -10.66 4.65 15.74
C VAL A 5 -11.73 3.73 16.29
N ILE A 6 -12.84 3.59 15.56
CA ILE A 6 -13.97 2.74 15.95
C ILE A 6 -14.02 1.53 15.03
N THR A 7 -13.76 0.34 15.56
CA THR A 7 -13.96 -0.93 14.84
C THR A 7 -15.38 -1.43 15.03
N TYR A 8 -16.06 -1.78 13.95
CA TYR A 8 -17.42 -2.30 13.99
C TYR A 8 -17.57 -3.49 13.03
N LYS A 9 -18.39 -4.48 13.40
CA LYS A 9 -18.68 -5.66 12.57
C LYS A 9 -19.92 -5.49 11.69
N LYS A 10 -20.89 -4.68 12.13
CA LYS A 10 -22.19 -4.51 11.46
C LYS A 10 -22.16 -3.29 10.53
N PRO A 11 -22.58 -3.40 9.27
CA PRO A 11 -22.58 -2.28 8.32
C PRO A 11 -23.57 -1.16 8.72
N GLU A 12 -24.62 -1.49 9.47
CA GLU A 12 -25.59 -0.54 9.99
C GLU A 12 -24.95 0.50 10.92
N THR A 13 -23.92 0.10 11.66
CA THR A 13 -23.19 0.97 12.59
C THR A 13 -22.52 2.15 11.87
N LEU A 14 -22.03 1.94 10.64
CA LEU A 14 -21.44 3.04 9.84
C LEU A 14 -22.49 4.10 9.48
N LYS A 15 -23.74 3.70 9.21
CA LYS A 15 -24.80 4.65 8.87
C LYS A 15 -25.12 5.56 10.05
N ILE A 16 -25.20 4.99 11.24
CA ILE A 16 -25.44 5.73 12.49
C ILE A 16 -24.24 6.63 12.82
N LEU A 17 -23.01 6.14 12.63
CA LEU A 17 -21.82 6.94 12.89
C LEU A 17 -21.75 8.16 11.95
N LYS A 18 -22.18 7.99 10.69
CA LYS A 18 -22.26 9.08 9.71
C LYS A 18 -23.31 10.13 10.06
N SER A 19 -24.46 9.73 10.62
CA SER A 19 -25.46 10.69 11.09
C SER A 19 -24.96 11.44 12.33
N LEU A 20 -24.34 10.76 13.30
CA LEU A 20 -23.76 11.38 14.49
C LEU A 20 -22.62 12.35 14.14
N ALA A 21 -21.75 11.99 13.20
CA ALA A 21 -20.65 12.84 12.76
C ALA A 21 -21.14 14.21 12.23
N LYS A 22 -22.32 14.25 11.62
CA LYS A 22 -22.93 15.50 11.11
C LYS A 22 -23.40 16.44 12.23
N TYR A 23 -23.79 15.90 13.39
CA TYR A 23 -24.23 16.69 14.54
C TYR A 23 -23.08 17.13 15.44
N LEU A 24 -21.98 16.38 15.43
CA LEU A 24 -20.84 16.57 16.33
C LEU A 24 -19.62 17.19 15.63
N ASP A 25 -19.79 17.65 14.38
CA ASP A 25 -18.73 18.22 13.52
C ASP A 25 -17.46 17.36 13.42
N PHE A 26 -17.62 16.03 13.47
CA PHE A 26 -16.51 15.12 13.27
C PHE A 26 -16.25 14.85 11.79
N LYS A 27 -14.98 14.96 11.39
CA LYS A 27 -14.55 14.57 10.04
C LYS A 27 -14.25 13.08 10.01
N MET A 28 -15.15 12.29 9.40
CA MET A 28 -14.86 10.88 9.12
C MET A 28 -13.84 10.76 7.99
N SER A 29 -12.65 10.24 8.30
CA SER A 29 -11.70 9.78 7.30
C SER A 29 -11.90 8.28 7.07
N SER A 30 -12.11 7.85 5.82
CA SER A 30 -11.99 6.44 5.50
C SER A 30 -10.55 6.17 5.14
N ASP A 31 -9.91 5.27 5.89
CA ASP A 31 -8.53 4.85 5.69
C ASP A 31 -8.42 3.94 4.44
N LYS A 32 -8.87 4.43 3.27
CA LYS A 32 -8.71 3.76 1.97
C LYS A 32 -7.28 3.88 1.44
N ASN A 33 -6.46 4.70 2.09
CA ASN A 33 -5.07 5.01 1.72
C ASN A 33 -4.05 4.56 2.76
N LYS A 34 -4.40 3.67 3.69
CA LYS A 34 -3.35 2.80 4.24
C LYS A 34 -2.96 1.83 3.13
N LYS A 35 -2.12 2.32 2.20
CA LYS A 35 -1.13 1.47 1.56
C LYS A 35 -0.53 0.68 2.71
N GLN A 36 -0.65 -0.65 2.64
CA GLN A 36 0.20 -1.52 3.42
C GLN A 36 1.59 -0.89 3.35
N SER A 37 2.14 -0.49 4.49
CA SER A 37 3.57 -0.27 4.62
C SER A 37 4.19 -1.66 4.44
N SER A 38 4.28 -2.06 3.17
CA SER A 38 5.17 -3.12 2.75
C SER A 38 6.56 -2.67 3.15
N LEU A 39 7.31 -3.61 3.69
CA LEU A 39 8.61 -3.41 4.31
C LEU A 39 9.53 -2.57 3.41
N ASP A 40 10.20 -1.62 4.06
CA ASP A 40 11.39 -0.91 3.59
C ASP A 40 11.19 0.05 2.40
N ASP A 41 10.60 1.22 2.67
CA ASP A 41 10.72 2.39 1.80
C ASP A 41 12.21 2.82 1.75
N ILE A 42 12.96 2.30 0.77
CA ILE A 42 14.27 2.83 0.39
C ILE A 42 14.02 4.22 -0.22
N LEU A 43 14.20 5.25 0.60
CA LEU A 43 13.98 6.64 0.24
C LEU A 43 15.15 7.12 -0.64
N ILE A 44 15.01 7.03 -1.95
CA ILE A 44 15.99 7.54 -2.91
C ILE A 44 15.73 9.05 -3.10
N PRO A 45 16.64 9.96 -2.72
CA PRO A 45 16.51 11.38 -3.05
C PRO A 45 16.71 11.55 -4.57
N GLY A 46 15.62 11.55 -5.32
CA GLY A 46 15.62 11.60 -6.79
C GLY A 46 15.13 12.95 -7.32
N ASP A 47 15.98 13.61 -8.10
CA ASP A 47 15.57 14.73 -8.95
C ASP A 47 14.49 14.24 -9.94
N LYS A 48 13.46 15.06 -10.21
CA LYS A 48 12.23 14.62 -10.93
C LYS A 48 12.47 14.19 -12.38
N THR A 49 13.68 14.38 -12.88
CA THR A 49 14.13 14.05 -14.24
C THR A 49 14.71 12.64 -14.36
N LEU A 50 14.93 11.93 -13.25
CA LEU A 50 15.48 10.58 -13.25
C LEU A 50 14.44 9.54 -13.68
N ASN A 51 14.78 8.75 -14.70
CA ASN A 51 13.93 7.65 -15.17
C ASN A 51 14.14 6.43 -14.26
N ILE A 52 13.16 6.16 -13.39
CA ILE A 52 13.20 5.09 -12.38
C ILE A 52 12.48 3.82 -12.85
N SER A 53 11.95 3.81 -14.08
CA SER A 53 11.09 2.73 -14.60
C SER A 53 11.74 1.34 -14.55
N GLU A 54 13.06 1.26 -14.73
CA GLU A 54 13.80 -0.02 -14.69
C GLU A 54 13.96 -0.54 -13.26
N LEU A 55 14.21 0.35 -12.30
CA LEU A 55 14.34 0.00 -10.88
C LEU A 55 12.99 -0.39 -10.28
N GLU A 56 11.91 0.28 -10.68
CA GLU A 56 10.55 -0.04 -10.22
C GLU A 56 10.19 -1.50 -10.52
N ASN A 57 10.55 -2.02 -11.69
CA ASN A 57 10.28 -3.41 -12.06
C ASN A 57 11.06 -4.43 -11.19
N ILE A 58 12.27 -4.08 -10.76
CA ILE A 58 13.11 -4.91 -9.89
C ILE A 58 12.54 -4.93 -8.48
N PHE A 59 12.18 -3.76 -7.93
CA PHE A 59 11.72 -3.64 -6.54
C PHE A 59 10.25 -4.03 -6.35
N THR A 60 9.40 -3.89 -7.37
CA THR A 60 8.00 -4.35 -7.29
C THR A 60 7.85 -5.85 -7.59
N GLY A 61 8.90 -6.52 -8.05
CA GLY A 61 8.87 -7.93 -8.43
C GLY A 61 7.94 -8.23 -9.63
N SER A 62 7.46 -7.19 -10.32
CA SER A 62 6.41 -7.26 -11.35
C SER A 62 6.86 -7.89 -12.67
N GLY A 63 8.15 -8.20 -12.81
CA GLY A 63 8.71 -8.91 -13.96
C GLY A 63 9.37 -10.26 -13.64
N ILE A 64 9.29 -10.71 -12.38
CA ILE A 64 10.04 -11.88 -11.91
C ILE A 64 9.12 -13.10 -11.85
N ASP A 65 9.23 -13.97 -12.86
CA ASP A 65 8.60 -15.29 -12.83
C ASP A 65 9.49 -16.28 -12.06
N ALA A 66 9.06 -16.66 -10.86
CA ALA A 66 9.77 -17.60 -10.00
C ALA A 66 10.04 -18.95 -10.67
N LYS A 67 9.23 -19.34 -11.66
CA LYS A 67 9.46 -20.57 -12.43
C LYS A 67 10.70 -20.42 -13.34
N LYS A 68 10.78 -19.31 -14.08
CA LYS A 68 11.92 -19.02 -14.96
C LYS A 68 13.23 -18.89 -14.19
N LEU A 69 13.20 -18.23 -13.02
CA LEU A 69 14.39 -18.10 -12.17
C LEU A 69 14.93 -19.46 -11.71
N ARG A 70 14.06 -20.41 -11.36
CA ARG A 70 14.49 -21.76 -10.96
C ARG A 70 15.11 -22.51 -12.15
N GLU A 71 14.50 -22.39 -13.33
CA GLU A 71 15.00 -23.02 -14.55
C GLU A 71 16.35 -22.44 -14.98
N GLU A 72 16.55 -21.12 -14.87
CA GLU A 72 17.81 -20.45 -15.19
C GLU A 72 18.91 -20.74 -14.16
N ALA A 73 18.59 -20.74 -12.86
CA ALA A 73 19.54 -21.07 -11.80
C ALA A 73 20.09 -22.51 -11.90
N TRP A 74 19.35 -23.42 -12.55
CA TRP A 74 19.74 -24.82 -12.72
C TRP A 74 20.47 -25.09 -14.05
N LYS A 75 20.60 -24.09 -14.94
CA LYS A 75 21.44 -24.24 -16.13
C LYS A 75 22.90 -24.19 -15.72
N ARG A 76 23.63 -25.30 -15.91
CA ARG A 76 25.09 -25.30 -15.83
C ARG A 76 25.63 -24.42 -16.95
N THR A 77 26.30 -23.33 -16.59
CA THR A 77 27.15 -22.59 -17.52
C THR A 77 28.23 -23.53 -18.04
N LYS A 78 28.31 -23.65 -19.35
CA LYS A 78 29.30 -24.48 -20.04
C LYS A 78 30.62 -23.73 -20.17
#